data_AF-A0A2P2HYA9-F1
#
_entry.id   AF-A0A2P2HYA9-F1
#
_cell.length_a   1.000
_cell.length_b   1.000
_cell.length_c   1.000
_cell.angle_alpha   90.00
_cell.angle_beta   90.00
_cell.angle_gamma   90.00
#
_symmetry.space_group_name_H-M   'P 1'
#
loop_
_entity.id
_entity.type
_entity.pdbx_description
1 polymer ?
#
loop_
_entity_poly.entity_id
_entity_poly.type
_entity_poly.pdbx_seq_one_letter_code
_entity_poly.pdbx_strand_id
1 'polypeptide(L)'
;GFEIFDFNGFEQLCINFCNEKLQQFFNHHMFVLEQEEYKKEGIDWVFMDFGMDLQACITLFEQPLGLLSILEEESMFPKATDKSFSEKLNANHLGKSPNFIKP
;
A
#
# COMPACT_ATOMS: atom_id res chain seq x y z
N GLY A 1 -2.22 16.01 0.97
CA GLY A 1 -1.34 15.05 0.26
C GLY A 1 -1.07 13.89 1.18
N PHE A 2 0.04 13.16 1.03
CA PHE A 2 0.50 12.28 2.10
C PHE A 2 0.94 13.14 3.28
N GLU A 3 0.27 12.97 4.43
CA GLU A 3 0.46 13.78 5.63
C GLU A 3 0.57 12.89 6.87
N ILE A 4 1.39 13.34 7.83
CA ILE A 4 1.64 12.65 9.10
C ILE A 4 1.27 13.62 10.23
N PHE A 5 0.22 13.29 10.97
CA PHE A 5 -0.25 14.05 12.14
C PHE A 5 -0.01 13.29 13.44
N ASP A 6 -0.17 13.97 14.58
CA ASP A 6 -0.19 13.33 15.90
C ASP A 6 -1.36 12.35 16.04
N PHE A 7 -2.49 12.63 15.38
CA PHE A 7 -3.66 11.76 15.29
C PHE A 7 -4.05 11.55 13.83
N ASN A 8 -3.93 10.32 13.35
CA ASN A 8 -4.33 9.93 11.99
C ASN A 8 -5.56 9.02 12.08
N GLY A 9 -6.72 9.58 11.75
CA GLY A 9 -7.98 8.83 11.66
C GLY A 9 -8.12 8.00 10.39
N PHE A 10 -9.28 7.37 10.21
CA PHE A 10 -9.58 6.56 9.02
C PHE A 10 -9.56 7.40 7.74
N GLU A 11 -9.99 8.65 7.79
CA GLU A 11 -9.96 9.57 6.66
C GLU A 11 -8.53 9.80 6.18
N GLN A 12 -7.60 10.04 7.11
CA GLN A 12 -6.20 10.24 6.77
C GLN A 12 -5.57 8.96 6.23
N LEU A 13 -5.95 7.80 6.77
CA LEU A 13 -5.53 6.51 6.25
C LEU A 13 -5.94 6.34 4.77
N CYS A 14 -7.19 6.66 4.43
CA CYS A 14 -7.69 6.61 3.05
C CYS A 14 -6.99 7.61 2.12
N ILE A 15 -6.73 8.83 2.60
CA ILE A 15 -5.97 9.85 1.84
C ILE A 15 -4.55 9.35 1.57
N ASN A 16 -3.85 8.86 2.59
CA ASN A 16 -2.48 8.38 2.48
C ASN A 16 -2.40 7.15 1.56
N PHE A 17 -3.36 6.23 1.66
CA PHE A 17 -3.45 5.08 0.75
C PHE A 17 -3.67 5.48 -0.72
N CYS A 18 -4.51 6.48 -0.98
CA CYS A 18 -4.67 7.01 -2.34
C CYS A 18 -3.36 7.62 -2.88
N ASN A 19 -2.63 8.35 -2.03
CA ASN A 19 -1.33 8.92 -2.40
C ASN A 19 -0.28 7.82 -2.68
N GLU A 20 -0.26 6.73 -1.90
CA GLU A 20 0.62 5.58 -2.13
C GLU A 20 0.38 4.98 -3.52
N LYS A 21 -0.88 4.77 -3.90
CA LYS A 21 -1.24 4.29 -5.25
C LYS A 21 -0.85 5.27 -6.35
N LEU A 22 -1.03 6.57 -6.12
CA LEU A 22 -0.64 7.60 -7.08
C LEU A 22 0.88 7.62 -7.28
N GLN A 23 1.66 7.46 -6.21
CA GLN A 23 3.11 7.38 -6.28
C GLN A 23 3.58 6.11 -7.00
N GLN A 24 2.98 4.95 -6.71
CA GLN A 24 3.27 3.71 -7.44
C GLN A 24 2.95 3.84 -8.94
N PHE A 25 1.82 4.48 -9.28
CA PHE A 25 1.46 4.76 -10.67
C PHE A 25 2.48 5.69 -11.34
N PHE A 26 2.87 6.77 -10.67
CA PHE A 26 3.87 7.70 -11.18
C PHE A 26 5.22 7.03 -11.40
N ASN A 27 5.71 6.27 -10.42
CA ASN A 27 6.95 5.52 -10.52
C ASN A 27 6.89 4.59 -11.73
N HIS A 28 5.87 3.74 -11.82
CA HIS A 28 5.72 2.83 -12.96
C HIS A 28 5.66 3.57 -14.30
N HIS A 29 4.82 4.59 -14.42
CA HIS A 29 4.62 5.30 -15.68
C HIS A 29 5.87 6.06 -16.13
N MET A 30 6.50 6.80 -15.22
CA MET A 30 7.70 7.58 -15.53
C MET A 30 8.84 6.67 -15.94
N PHE A 31 9.09 5.58 -15.20
CA PHE A 31 10.19 4.65 -15.50
C PHE A 31 9.93 3.81 -16.76
N VAL A 32 8.69 3.41 -17.04
CA VAL A 32 8.36 2.66 -18.25
C VAL A 32 8.54 3.56 -19.48
N LEU A 33 7.99 4.77 -19.47
CA LEU A 33 8.11 5.69 -20.60
C LEU A 33 9.55 6.09 -20.88
N GLU A 34 10.33 6.37 -19.83
CA GLU A 34 11.73 6.75 -19.98
C GLU A 34 12.56 5.62 -20.58
N GLN A 35 12.32 4.38 -20.18
CA GLN A 35 12.99 3.20 -20.75
C GLN A 35 12.54 2.91 -22.19
N GLU A 36 11.26 3.14 -22.52
CA GLU A 36 10.79 3.06 -23.91
C GLU A 36 11.48 4.08 -24.81
N GLU A 37 11.75 5.29 -24.29
CA GLU A 37 12.44 6.33 -25.05
C GLU A 37 13.92 6.01 -25.24
N TYR A 38 14.63 5.53 -24.21
CA TYR A 38 16.01 5.05 -24.34
C TYR A 38 16.13 3.93 -25.39
N LYS A 39 15.13 3.05 -25.46
CA LYS A 39 15.07 1.98 -26.46
C LYS A 39 14.82 2.52 -27.88
N LYS A 40 13.98 3.55 -28.06
CA LYS A 40 13.73 4.18 -29.36
C LYS A 40 14.96 4.90 -29.89
N GLU A 41 15.68 5.58 -29.01
CA GLU A 41 16.90 6.33 -29.35
C GLU A 41 18.13 5.42 -29.53
N GLY A 42 17.99 4.11 -29.27
CA GLY A 42 19.08 3.13 -29.40
C GLY A 42 20.19 3.33 -28.35
N ILE A 43 19.86 3.94 -27.22
CA ILE A 43 20.79 4.14 -26.11
C ILE A 43 20.97 2.81 -25.38
N ASP A 44 22.22 2.38 -25.22
CA ASP A 44 22.55 1.17 -24.48
C ASP A 44 22.30 1.41 -22.98
N TRP A 45 21.10 1.04 -22.54
CA TRP A 45 20.61 1.23 -21.19
C TRP A 45 20.26 -0.13 -20.58
N VAL A 46 20.79 -0.40 -19.39
CA VAL A 46 20.43 -1.61 -18.63
C VAL A 46 19.06 -1.39 -18.01
N PHE A 47 18.09 -2.21 -18.42
CA PHE A 47 16.73 -2.16 -17.86
C PHE A 47 16.82 -2.34 -16.34
N MET A 48 16.44 -1.29 -15.60
CA MET A 48 16.34 -1.34 -14.16
C MET A 48 14.87 -1.47 -13.81
N ASP A 49 14.54 -2.56 -13.12
CA ASP A 49 13.24 -2.69 -12.47
C ASP A 49 13.25 -1.76 -11.26
N PHE A 50 12.64 -0.58 -11.43
CA PHE A 50 12.55 0.45 -10.39
C PHE A 50 11.55 0.10 -9.28
N GLY A 51 11.40 -1.19 -8.99
CA GLY A 51 10.91 -1.70 -7.74
C GLY A 51 9.42 -1.46 -7.54
N MET A 52 8.68 -2.54 -7.44
CA MET A 52 7.34 -2.56 -6.85
C MET A 52 7.39 -2.30 -5.33
N ASP A 53 8.23 -1.37 -4.87
CA ASP A 53 8.55 -1.13 -3.46
C ASP A 53 7.30 -0.69 -2.69
N LEU A 54 6.47 0.16 -3.31
CA LEU A 54 5.18 0.60 -2.75
C LEU A 54 4.08 -0.44 -2.98
N GLN A 55 4.24 -1.38 -3.92
CA GLN A 55 3.25 -2.43 -4.14
C GLN A 55 3.07 -3.30 -2.90
N ALA A 56 4.13 -3.58 -2.14
CA ALA A 56 3.98 -4.35 -0.91
C ALA A 56 3.03 -3.66 0.10
N CYS A 57 3.05 -2.33 0.16
CA CYS A 57 2.13 -1.54 0.97
C CYS A 57 0.71 -1.56 0.38
N ILE A 58 0.58 -1.35 -0.93
CA ILE A 58 -0.74 -1.36 -1.60
C ILE A 58 -1.41 -2.73 -1.47
N THR A 59 -0.66 -3.81 -1.69
CA THR A 59 -1.12 -5.18 -1.54
C THR A 59 -1.56 -5.47 -0.11
N LEU A 60 -0.88 -4.95 0.92
CA LEU A 60 -1.30 -5.09 2.32
C LEU A 60 -2.72 -4.54 2.55
N PHE A 61 -3.12 -3.49 1.84
CA PHE A 61 -4.47 -2.91 1.94
C PHE A 61 -5.52 -3.69 1.15
N GLU A 62 -5.21 -4.06 -0.11
CA GLU A 62 -6.20 -4.55 -1.08
C GLU A 62 -6.29 -6.08 -1.21
N GLN A 63 -5.26 -6.82 -0.79
CA GLN A 63 -5.27 -8.27 -0.94
C GLN A 63 -6.39 -8.91 -0.12
N PRO A 64 -6.81 -10.14 -0.47
CA PRO A 64 -7.68 -10.93 0.39
C PRO A 64 -7.08 -11.05 1.79
N LEU A 65 -7.89 -10.81 2.83
CA LEU A 65 -7.42 -10.70 4.22
C LEU A 65 -6.42 -9.56 4.46
N GLY A 66 -6.41 -8.55 3.59
CA GLY A 66 -5.73 -7.27 3.81
C GLY A 66 -6.52 -6.34 4.71
N LEU A 67 -6.00 -5.14 4.93
CA LEU A 67 -6.57 -4.18 5.88
C LEU A 67 -8.04 -3.86 5.59
N LEU A 68 -8.38 -3.55 4.33
CA LEU A 68 -9.74 -3.16 3.95
C LEU A 68 -10.71 -4.34 4.01
N SER A 69 -10.27 -5.54 3.62
CA SER A 69 -11.09 -6.75 3.71
C SER A 69 -11.40 -7.13 5.16
N ILE A 70 -10.42 -7.02 6.06
CA ILE A 70 -10.64 -7.29 7.49
C ILE A 70 -11.58 -6.24 8.10
N LEU A 71 -11.45 -4.98 7.69
CA LEU A 71 -12.34 -3.90 8.14
C LEU A 71 -13.78 -4.14 7.68
N GLU A 72 -13.99 -4.53 6.42
CA GLU A 72 -15.30 -4.87 5.87
C GLU A 72 -15.92 -6.05 6.62
N GLU A 73 -15.13 -7.11 6.84
CA GLU A 73 -15.57 -8.29 7.59
C GLU A 73 -16.02 -7.91 9.01
N GLU A 74 -15.17 -7.22 9.78
CA GLU A 74 -15.50 -6.81 11.16
C GLU A 74 -16.72 -5.88 11.21
N SER A 75 -16.90 -5.03 10.20
CA SER A 75 -18.06 -4.12 10.13
C SER A 75 -19.39 -4.85 9.94
N MET A 76 -19.38 -6.10 9.47
CA MET A 76 -20.59 -6.93 9.35
C MET A 76 -20.97 -7.64 10.66
N PHE A 77 -20.05 -7.74 11.63
CA PHE A 77 -20.30 -8.45 12.88
C PHE A 77 -20.75 -7.50 13.99
N PRO A 78 -21.98 -7.62 14.52
CA PRO A 78 -22.51 -6.68 15.53
C PRO A 78 -21.81 -6.72 16.89
N LYS A 79 -20.87 -7.66 17.09
CA LYS A 79 -20.04 -7.78 18.30
C LYS A 79 -18.57 -7.42 18.05
N ALA A 80 -18.22 -7.03 16.83
CA ALA A 80 -16.87 -6.54 16.55
C ALA A 80 -16.61 -5.24 17.31
N THR A 81 -15.34 -5.03 17.64
CA THR A 81 -14.83 -3.87 18.36
C THR A 81 -13.50 -3.47 17.75
N ASP A 82 -13.04 -2.25 18.01
CA ASP A 82 -11.71 -1.79 17.58
C ASP A 82 -10.59 -2.75 18.05
N LYS A 83 -10.80 -3.38 19.21
CA LYS A 83 -9.88 -4.39 19.75
C LYS A 83 -9.87 -5.67 18.91
N SER A 84 -11.04 -6.22 18.55
CA SER A 84 -11.09 -7.44 17.73
C SER A 84 -10.54 -7.18 16.32
N PHE A 85 -10.78 -6.00 15.77
CA PHE A 85 -10.19 -5.55 14.51
C PHE A 85 -8.65 -5.49 14.60
N SER A 86 -8.11 -4.83 15.63
CA SER A 86 -6.65 -4.74 15.86
C SER A 86 -6.01 -6.12 16.07
N GLU A 87 -6.66 -7.01 16.82
CA GLU A 87 -6.18 -8.38 17.05
C GLU A 87 -6.14 -9.20 15.75
N LYS A 88 -7.18 -9.09 14.90
CA LYS A 88 -7.19 -9.74 13.58
C LYS A 88 -6.10 -9.21 12.67
N LEU A 89 -5.88 -7.90 12.60
CA LEU A 89 -4.80 -7.31 11.81
C LEU A 89 -3.43 -7.82 12.27
N ASN A 90 -3.18 -7.80 13.58
CA ASN A 90 -1.94 -8.29 14.15
C ASN A 90 -1.71 -9.78 13.85
N ALA A 91 -2.74 -10.63 14.00
CA ALA A 91 -2.61 -12.06 13.72
C ALA A 91 -2.30 -12.35 12.23
N ASN A 92 -2.84 -11.55 11.31
CA ASN A 92 -2.67 -11.75 9.87
C ASN A 92 -1.37 -11.13 9.31
N HIS A 93 -0.92 -9.99 9.84
CA HIS A 93 0.15 -9.21 9.21
C HIS A 93 1.39 -9.01 10.07
N LEU A 94 1.29 -9.03 11.40
CA LEU A 94 2.42 -8.72 12.25
C LEU A 94 3.52 -9.79 12.13
N GLY A 95 4.73 -9.34 11.77
CA GLY A 95 5.88 -10.23 11.53
C GLY A 95 5.83 -11.01 10.22
N LYS A 96 4.75 -10.87 9.42
CA LYS A 96 4.58 -11.49 8.11
C LYS A 96 4.66 -10.47 6.97
N SER A 97 4.10 -9.29 7.19
CA SER A 97 4.09 -8.18 6.24
C SER A 97 5.11 -7.12 6.70
N PRO A 98 6.18 -6.85 5.93
CA PRO A 98 7.25 -5.94 6.35
C PRO A 98 6.75 -4.50 6.57
N ASN A 99 5.70 -4.10 5.86
CA ASN A 99 5.11 -2.76 5.94
C ASN A 99 4.05 -2.64 7.05
N PHE A 100 3.80 -3.70 7.83
CA PHE A 100 2.89 -3.67 8.98
C PHE A 100 3.69 -3.60 10.28
N ILE A 101 3.65 -2.44 10.94
CA ILE A 101 4.43 -2.13 12.13
C ILE A 101 3.52 -2.17 13.37
N LYS A 102 4.06 -2.56 14.52
CA LYS A 102 3.33 -2.50 15.79
C LYS A 102 2.88 -1.06 16.08
N PRO A 103 1.66 -0.86 16.63
CA PRO A 103 1.25 0.43 17.16
C PRO A 103 2.14 0.89 18.32
#